data_AF-A0A2Z3QYS9-F1
#
_entry.id   AF-A0A2Z3QYS9-F1
#
_cell.length_a   1.000
_cell.length_b   1.000
_cell.length_c   1.000
_cell.angle_alpha   90.00
_cell.angle_beta   90.00
_cell.angle_gamma   90.00
#
_symmetry.space_group_name_H-M   'P 1'
#
loop_
_entity.id
_entity.type
_entity.pdbx_description
1 polymer ?
#
loop_
_entity_poly.entity_id
_entity_poly.type
_entity_poly.pdbx_seq_one_letter_code
_entity_poly.pdbx_strand_id
1 'polypeptide(L)'
;MQRWMTAALRSRLPSLRRFVTTLRNHFDNILTFIKRPLTNAVGEGINRLLKILKNRASGFRGLEPFADLIFLTIGDLDILDLDILAQIPSDLRTL
;
A
#
# COMPACT_ATOMS: atom_id res chain seq x y z
N MET A 1 -25.72 -8.31 7.61
CA MET A 1 -25.03 -7.50 6.58
C MET A 1 -25.61 -7.69 5.17
N GLN A 2 -25.83 -8.93 4.69
CA GLN A 2 -26.37 -9.19 3.34
C GLN A 2 -27.70 -8.47 3.04
N ARG A 3 -28.65 -8.48 3.99
CA ARG A 3 -29.95 -7.79 3.86
C ARG A 3 -29.81 -6.29 3.59
N TRP A 4 -28.83 -5.66 4.24
CA TRP A 4 -28.51 -4.24 4.04
C TRP A 4 -27.84 -4.00 2.68
N MET A 5 -26.91 -4.86 2.26
CA MET A 5 -26.28 -4.77 0.93
C MET A 5 -27.32 -4.90 -0.19
N THR A 6 -28.29 -5.80 -0.06
CA THR A 6 -29.37 -5.95 -1.04
C THR A 6 -30.25 -4.69 -1.11
N ALA A 7 -30.58 -4.08 0.03
CA ALA A 7 -31.31 -2.82 0.07
C ALA A 7 -30.51 -1.66 -0.57
N ALA A 8 -29.21 -1.59 -0.27
CA ALA A 8 -28.32 -0.58 -0.82
C ALA A 8 -28.08 -0.74 -2.34
N LEU A 9 -28.02 -1.98 -2.86
CA LEU A 9 -27.99 -2.24 -4.31
C LEU A 9 -29.29 -1.85 -5.01
N ARG A 10 -30.43 -1.99 -4.33
CA ARG A 10 -31.74 -1.56 -4.85
C ARG A 10 -31.96 -0.05 -4.78
N SER A 11 -31.17 0.68 -4.00
CA SER A 11 -31.21 2.14 -3.96
C SER A 11 -30.95 2.72 -5.36
N ARG A 12 -31.51 3.89 -5.67
CA ARG A 12 -31.24 4.62 -6.92
C ARG A 12 -29.97 5.48 -6.84
N LEU A 13 -29.05 5.15 -5.92
CA LEU A 13 -27.79 5.89 -5.71
C LEU A 13 -26.63 5.12 -6.35
N PRO A 14 -26.10 5.57 -7.51
CA PRO A 14 -25.03 4.85 -8.21
C PRO A 14 -23.75 4.71 -7.38
N SER A 15 -23.41 5.73 -6.60
CA SER A 15 -22.27 5.72 -5.68
C SER A 15 -22.40 4.62 -4.61
N LEU A 16 -23.58 4.46 -4.03
CA LEU A 16 -23.85 3.44 -3.02
C LEU A 16 -23.81 2.03 -3.62
N ARG A 17 -24.35 1.84 -4.84
CA ARG A 17 -24.24 0.57 -5.58
C ARG A 17 -22.79 0.18 -5.85
N ARG A 18 -21.97 1.15 -6.27
CA ARG A 18 -20.54 0.94 -6.51
C ARG A 18 -19.82 0.54 -5.22
N PHE A 19 -20.06 1.27 -4.14
CA PHE A 19 -19.49 0.95 -2.83
C PHE A 19 -19.82 -0.47 -2.36
N VAL A 20 -21.10 -0.86 -2.40
CA VAL A 20 -21.53 -2.19 -1.97
C VAL A 20 -20.96 -3.30 -2.86
N THR A 21 -20.82 -3.03 -4.16
CA THR A 21 -20.17 -3.97 -5.09
C THR A 21 -18.70 -4.18 -4.73
N THR A 22 -17.96 -3.10 -4.46
CA THR A 22 -16.57 -3.18 -3.97
C THR A 22 -16.48 -3.95 -2.66
N LEU A 23 -17.37 -3.64 -1.71
CA LEU A 23 -17.39 -4.28 -0.40
C LEU A 23 -17.70 -5.78 -0.51
N ARG A 24 -18.57 -6.18 -1.43
CA ARG A 24 -18.85 -7.60 -1.73
C ARG A 24 -17.65 -8.32 -2.34
N ASN A 25 -16.94 -7.67 -3.27
CA ASN A 25 -15.80 -8.27 -3.96
C ASN A 25 -14.57 -8.45 -3.05
N HIS A 26 -14.44 -7.64 -2.00
CA HIS A 26 -13.30 -7.68 -1.06
C HIS A 26 -13.70 -8.15 0.35
N PHE A 27 -14.90 -8.71 0.50
CA PHE A 27 -15.49 -9.02 1.80
C PHE A 27 -14.62 -9.96 2.65
N ASP A 28 -14.05 -10.98 2.02
CA ASP A 28 -13.22 -11.98 2.71
C ASP A 28 -11.91 -11.37 3.24
N ASN A 29 -11.31 -10.43 2.50
CA ASN A 29 -10.12 -9.71 2.92
C ASN A 29 -10.43 -8.73 4.07
N ILE A 30 -11.58 -8.05 4.02
CA ILE A 30 -12.05 -7.17 5.10
C ILE A 30 -12.30 -7.97 6.38
N LEU A 31 -12.93 -9.14 6.28
CA LEU A 31 -13.15 -10.02 7.44
C LEU A 31 -11.84 -10.58 8.00
N THR A 32 -10.85 -10.83 7.14
CA THR A 32 -9.53 -11.32 7.58
C THR A 32 -8.82 -10.28 8.45
N PHE A 33 -8.94 -8.99 8.12
CA PHE A 33 -8.44 -7.87 8.93
C PHE A 33 -9.13 -7.76 10.31
N ILE A 34 -10.41 -8.13 10.39
CA ILE A 34 -11.14 -8.12 11.67
C ILE A 34 -10.73 -9.33 12.54
N LYS A 35 -10.44 -10.47 11.91
CA LYS A 35 -10.08 -11.72 12.60
C LYS A 35 -8.61 -11.82 12.99
N ARG A 36 -7.73 -11.16 12.24
CA ARG A 36 -6.28 -11.11 12.47
C ARG A 36 -5.86 -9.65 12.31
N PRO A 37 -4.97 -9.09 13.15
CA PRO A 37 -4.44 -7.73 12.98
C PRO A 37 -3.46 -7.63 11.77
N LEU A 38 -3.77 -8.31 10.67
CA LEU A 38 -3.06 -8.23 9.40
C LEU A 38 -3.53 -6.97 8.70
N THR A 39 -2.81 -5.87 8.95
CA THR A 39 -3.09 -4.58 8.34
C THR A 39 -2.34 -4.45 7.01
N ASN A 40 -2.93 -3.72 6.05
CA ASN A 40 -2.22 -3.35 4.82
C ASN A 40 -1.16 -2.26 5.06
N ALA A 41 -0.94 -1.83 6.31
CA ALA A 41 -0.06 -0.71 6.63
C ALA A 41 1.39 -0.96 6.19
N VAL A 42 1.91 -2.17 6.37
CA VAL A 42 3.26 -2.55 5.91
C VAL A 42 3.35 -2.48 4.39
N GLY A 43 2.36 -3.03 3.69
CA GLY A 43 2.29 -2.97 2.22
C GLY A 43 2.14 -1.55 1.68
N GLU A 44 1.41 -0.68 2.37
CA GLU A 44 1.29 0.74 2.04
C GLU A 44 2.59 1.51 2.30
N GLY A 45 3.32 1.17 3.37
CA GLY A 45 4.65 1.68 3.65
C GLY A 45 5.63 1.36 2.52
N ILE A 46 5.69 0.10 2.09
CA ILE A 46 6.52 -0.34 0.95
C ILE A 46 6.09 0.36 -0.34
N ASN A 47 4.78 0.45 -0.62
CA ASN A 47 4.28 1.14 -1.81
C ASN A 47 4.65 2.63 -1.81
N ARG A 48 4.68 3.29 -0.65
CA ARG A 48 5.12 4.69 -0.52
C ARG A 48 6.61 4.82 -0.81
N LEU A 49 7.44 3.92 -0.28
CA LEU A 49 8.88 3.86 -0.55
C LEU A 49 9.17 3.72 -2.04
N LEU A 50 8.55 2.74 -2.70
CA LEU A 50 8.75 2.51 -4.14
C LEU A 50 8.36 3.74 -4.99
N LYS A 51 7.32 4.48 -4.61
CA LYS A 51 6.94 5.73 -5.29
C LYS A 51 8.02 6.81 -5.14
N ILE A 52 8.62 6.95 -3.97
CA ILE A 52 9.71 7.92 -3.73
C ILE A 52 10.94 7.54 -4.57
N LEU A 53 11.34 6.26 -4.55
CA LEU A 53 12.48 5.77 -5.32
C LEU A 53 12.23 5.90 -6.82
N LYS A 54 11.01 5.64 -7.28
CA LYS A 54 10.63 5.83 -8.69
C LYS A 54 10.79 7.29 -9.12
N ASN A 55 10.33 8.23 -8.30
CA ASN A 55 10.47 9.66 -8.59
C ASN A 55 11.94 10.09 -8.60
N ARG A 56 12.78 9.51 -7.73
CA ARG A 56 14.23 9.78 -7.71
C ARG A 56 14.96 9.18 -8.92
N ALA A 57 14.52 8.02 -9.37
CA ALA A 57 15.02 7.37 -10.56
C ALA A 57 14.54 8.06 -11.86
N SER A 58 13.53 8.94 -11.77
CA SER A 58 12.97 9.68 -12.90
C SER A 58 13.96 10.75 -13.39
N GLY A 59 14.91 10.31 -14.22
CA GLY A 59 16.01 11.12 -14.73
C GLY A 59 17.12 10.25 -15.34
N PHE A 60 17.16 8.98 -14.97
CA PHE A 60 18.04 8.00 -15.62
C PHE A 60 17.42 7.44 -16.90
N ARG A 61 18.28 6.97 -17.81
CA ARG A 61 17.87 6.44 -19.12
C ARG A 61 17.38 4.98 -19.08
N GLY A 62 17.31 4.36 -17.89
CA GLY A 62 17.00 2.94 -17.70
C GLY A 62 16.31 2.63 -16.37
N LEU A 63 15.92 1.37 -16.18
CA LEU A 63 15.25 0.87 -14.97
C LEU A 63 16.23 0.34 -13.93
N GLU A 64 17.47 0.08 -14.33
CA GLU A 64 18.55 -0.41 -13.48
C GLU A 64 18.76 0.53 -12.27
N PRO A 65 18.79 1.87 -12.44
CA PRO A 65 18.95 2.78 -11.30
C PRO A 65 17.76 2.77 -10.35
N PHE A 66 16.56 2.41 -10.81
CA PHE A 66 15.41 2.22 -9.93
C PHE A 66 15.57 0.94 -9.10
N ALA A 67 16.02 -0.15 -9.71
CA ALA A 67 16.30 -1.41 -9.00
C ALA A 67 17.44 -1.25 -8.00
N ASP A 68 18.53 -0.58 -8.38
CA ASP A 68 19.68 -0.29 -7.52
C ASP A 68 19.25 0.52 -6.30
N LEU A 69 18.41 1.53 -6.48
CA LEU A 69 17.84 2.32 -5.39
C LEU A 69 16.97 1.49 -4.43
N ILE A 70 16.26 0.48 -4.93
CA ILE A 70 15.48 -0.44 -4.07
C ILE A 70 16.43 -1.31 -3.25
N PHE A 71 17.41 -1.95 -3.89
CA PHE A 71 18.38 -2.80 -3.19
C PHE A 71 19.22 -2.01 -2.18
N LEU A 72 19.58 -0.77 -2.51
CA LEU A 72 20.31 0.12 -1.61
C LEU A 72 19.48 0.56 -0.40
N THR A 73 18.17 0.73 -0.57
CA THR A 73 17.27 1.18 0.51
C THR A 73 16.87 0.04 1.46
N ILE A 74 16.81 -1.21 0.96
CA ILE A 74 16.38 -2.39 1.74
C ILE A 74 17.58 -3.20 2.26
N GLY A 75 18.70 -3.19 1.53
CA GLY A 75 19.87 -4.05 1.78
C GLY A 75 20.79 -3.63 2.92
N ASP A 76 20.31 -2.86 3.91
CA ASP A 76 21.03 -2.47 5.13
C ASP A 76 22.42 -1.86 4.88
N LEU A 77 22.57 -1.12 3.78
CA LEU A 77 23.82 -0.48 3.39
C LEU A 77 23.80 0.98 3.88
N ASP A 78 24.40 1.21 5.06
CA ASP A 78 24.55 2.49 5.78
C ASP A 78 25.39 3.55 5.03
N ILE A 79 25.31 3.63 3.70
CA ILE A 79 26.03 4.64 2.89
C ILE A 79 25.22 5.92 2.77
N LEU A 80 23.94 5.87 3.14
CA LEU A 80 23.00 6.96 2.96
C LEU A 80 22.39 7.32 4.32
N ASP A 81 23.00 8.30 4.99
CA ASP A 81 22.34 9.21 5.94
C ASP A 81 21.26 10.01 5.20
N LEU A 82 20.27 9.29 4.68
CA LEU A 82 19.11 9.85 4.05
C LEU A 82 18.11 10.13 5.16
N ASP A 83 18.11 11.38 5.63
CA ASP A 83 17.06 12.02 6.45
C ASP A 83 15.63 11.81 5.92
N ILE A 84 15.46 11.22 4.73
CA ILE A 84 14.19 10.85 4.12
C ILE A 84 13.60 9.59 4.76
N LEU A 85 14.46 8.69 5.25
CA LEU A 85 14.04 7.55 6.06
C LEU A 85 13.68 7.97 7.50
N ALA A 86 13.83 9.25 7.88
CA ALA A 86 13.32 9.77 9.15
C ALA A 86 11.79 9.96 9.13
N GLN A 87 11.17 9.97 7.95
CA GLN A 87 9.70 9.97 7.80
C GLN A 87 9.08 8.57 7.77
N ILE A 88 9.90 7.53 7.83
CA ILE A 88 9.48 6.14 7.82
C ILE A 88 9.81 5.58 9.20
N PRO A 89 8.83 5.01 9.94
CA PRO A 89 9.11 4.40 11.23
C PRO A 89 10.29 3.44 11.13
N SER A 90 11.23 3.53 12.06
CA SER A 90 12.44 2.70 12.17
C SER A 90 12.13 1.18 12.09
N ASP A 91 10.91 0.83 12.47
CA ASP A 91 10.34 -0.52 12.54
C ASP A 91 10.16 -1.19 11.16
N LEU A 92 10.26 -0.41 10.08
CA LEU A 92 10.23 -0.90 8.69
C LEU A 92 11.62 -1.04 8.06
N ARG A 93 12.69 -0.61 8.75
CA ARG A 93 14.07 -0.77 8.26
C ARG A 93 14.63 -2.18 8.52
N THR A 94 13.97 -2.97 9.36
CA THR A 94 14.45 -4.26 9.88
C THR A 94 13.62 -5.47 9.44
N LEU A 95 12.81 -5.34 8.37
CA LEU A 95 12.10 -6.47 7.74
C LEU A 95 12.93 -7.14 6.66
#